data_AF-A0A090TK96-F1
#
_entry.id   AF-A0A090TK96-F1
#
_cell.length_a   1.000
_cell.length_b   1.000
_cell.length_c   1.000
_cell.angle_alpha   90.00
_cell.angle_beta   90.00
_cell.angle_gamma   90.00
#
_symmetry.space_group_name_H-M   'P 1'
#
loop_
_entity.id
_entity.type
_entity.pdbx_description
1 polymer ?
#
loop_
_entity_poly.entity_id
_entity_poly.type
_entity_poly.pdbx_seq_one_letter_code
_entity_poly.pdbx_strand_id
1 'polypeptide(L)'
;MITLSLMKMTGIPINQMSVTGLIVALGIMVDNAVVMVDTIQSYRLKGQARLEATINAISHLWVPLLGSTLTTILAFAPIFLMPGATGEFVGAIAITVSFSLVGSYILSHTVIAGFATMLLPSHASGNHWYNSGLRIPALTRGFSQSVRLAIKHPAISLVLVLAVPVTGYWSMSQLTEQFFPPSDRDMFEVQVYLPPQASLYATKATTEDVDAIIRDYKGVERVDWLVGANFPSFYYNLQATQNNAPYFSQAMVKMENFQLANSLIPQLQARLNRELPGAQILVRKLEQGPPFRAPIELRVYGENLNTLKAIGEDVRLILANTPHVTHTRETLQPGTPKVWLKVDEDTAKLNGISLNQFANMLQATLVGRETGSVTEGSESIPIRVRVANEERENLSHLGNLRLPITSEVYTTGVNVSTLAELELTTSRGAITRRNGERVNTIEGYIQAGVLPQTVLNEFQQRLESYTLPRATTSILVGNPLSAIAVWHCSSRISLSWWF
;
A
#
# COMPACT_ATOMS: atom_id res chain seq x y z
N MET A 1 -26.27 -5.31 18.23
CA MET A 1 -27.38 -5.05 17.29
C MET A 1 -27.51 -3.57 16.97
N ILE A 2 -27.69 -2.68 17.97
CA ILE A 2 -27.72 -1.21 17.74
C ILE A 2 -26.51 -0.73 16.92
N THR A 3 -25.31 -1.18 17.29
CA THR A 3 -24.06 -0.92 16.55
C THR A 3 -24.13 -1.33 15.09
N LEU A 4 -24.56 -2.57 14.81
CA LEU A 4 -24.67 -3.09 13.45
C LEU A 4 -25.71 -2.31 12.62
N SER A 5 -26.81 -1.89 13.25
CA SER A 5 -27.82 -1.05 12.60
C SER A 5 -27.27 0.33 12.24
N LEU A 6 -26.51 0.96 13.13
CA LEU A 6 -25.85 2.25 12.87
C LEU A 6 -24.78 2.13 11.77
N MET A 7 -23.99 1.05 11.78
CA MET A 7 -23.04 0.76 10.71
C MET A 7 -23.74 0.60 9.37
N LYS A 8 -24.85 -0.14 9.31
CA LYS A 8 -25.65 -0.30 8.08
C LYS A 8 -26.21 1.04 7.59
N MET A 9 -26.69 1.89 8.50
CA MET A 9 -27.24 3.21 8.16
C MET A 9 -26.16 4.18 7.64
N THR A 10 -24.93 4.04 8.12
CA THR A 10 -23.78 4.87 7.72
C THR A 10 -22.94 4.26 6.59
N GLY A 11 -23.36 3.11 6.06
CA GLY A 11 -22.67 2.43 4.96
C GLY A 11 -21.34 1.79 5.33
N ILE A 12 -21.05 1.60 6.62
CA ILE A 12 -19.78 1.01 7.07
C ILE A 12 -19.85 -0.51 6.91
N PRO A 13 -19.00 -1.11 6.06
CA PRO A 13 -19.01 -2.54 5.83
C PRO A 13 -18.46 -3.31 7.03
N ILE A 14 -18.91 -4.56 7.19
CA ILE A 14 -18.32 -5.48 8.15
C ILE A 14 -17.04 -6.06 7.54
N ASN A 15 -15.91 -5.50 7.96
CA ASN A 15 -14.56 -5.97 7.61
C ASN A 15 -13.74 -6.25 8.88
N GLN A 16 -12.52 -6.76 8.72
CA GLN A 16 -11.63 -7.07 9.84
C GLN A 16 -11.45 -5.89 10.81
N MET A 17 -11.29 -4.67 10.30
CA MET A 17 -11.07 -3.47 11.13
C MET A 17 -12.31 -3.11 11.96
N SER A 18 -13.51 -3.12 11.36
CA SER A 18 -14.75 -2.89 12.08
C SER A 18 -15.03 -3.96 13.14
N VAL A 19 -14.70 -5.23 12.86
CA VAL A 19 -14.84 -6.34 13.81
C VAL A 19 -13.88 -6.17 14.99
N THR A 20 -12.62 -5.77 14.74
CA THR A 20 -11.69 -5.39 15.81
C THR A 20 -12.26 -4.26 16.67
N GLY A 21 -12.88 -3.26 16.04
CA GLY A 21 -13.62 -2.20 16.74
C GLY A 21 -14.72 -2.75 17.65
N LEU A 22 -15.53 -3.71 17.19
CA LEU A 22 -16.55 -4.36 18.01
C LEU A 22 -15.96 -5.13 19.21
N ILE A 23 -14.82 -5.80 19.02
CA ILE A 23 -14.14 -6.55 20.08
C ILE A 23 -13.60 -5.61 21.16
N VAL A 24 -12.90 -4.54 20.75
CA VAL A 24 -12.42 -3.51 21.68
C VAL A 24 -13.59 -2.86 22.41
N ALA A 25 -14.65 -2.55 21.67
CA ALA A 25 -15.85 -1.96 22.23
C ALA A 25 -16.56 -2.87 23.24
N LEU A 26 -16.49 -4.19 23.10
CA LEU A 26 -17.12 -5.13 24.04
C LEU A 26 -16.59 -4.92 25.47
N GLY A 27 -15.28 -4.73 25.63
CA GLY A 27 -14.67 -4.52 26.95
C GLY A 27 -15.10 -3.20 27.59
N ILE A 28 -15.10 -2.12 26.82
CA ILE A 28 -15.42 -0.77 27.34
C ILE A 28 -16.95 -0.58 27.49
N MET A 29 -17.76 -1.21 26.64
CA MET A 29 -19.22 -1.13 26.68
C MET A 29 -19.82 -1.66 27.98
N VAL A 30 -19.24 -2.72 28.56
CA VAL A 30 -19.79 -3.37 29.76
C VAL A 30 -19.71 -2.47 30.98
N ASP A 31 -18.81 -1.49 31.00
CA ASP A 31 -18.58 -0.60 32.14
C ASP A 31 -19.86 0.18 32.54
N ASN A 32 -20.52 0.82 31.56
CA ASN A 32 -21.78 1.54 31.80
C ASN A 32 -22.88 0.65 32.39
N ALA A 33 -22.92 -0.64 32.01
CA ALA A 33 -23.89 -1.58 32.54
C ALA A 33 -23.58 -1.97 33.99
N VAL A 34 -22.30 -2.25 34.27
CA VAL A 34 -21.85 -2.67 35.60
C VAL A 34 -22.07 -1.55 36.61
N VAL A 35 -21.68 -0.31 36.30
CA VAL A 35 -21.85 0.85 37.20
C VAL A 35 -23.33 1.10 37.51
N MET A 36 -24.21 0.96 36.52
CA MET A 36 -25.66 1.10 36.71
C MET A 36 -26.23 0.03 37.64
N VAL A 37 -25.89 -1.25 37.40
CA VAL A 37 -26.34 -2.37 38.22
C VAL A 37 -25.83 -2.25 39.65
N ASP A 38 -24.55 -1.92 39.84
CA ASP A 38 -23.92 -1.78 41.15
C ASP A 38 -24.55 -0.62 41.95
N THR A 39 -24.84 0.50 41.30
CA THR A 39 -25.48 1.65 41.94
C THR A 39 -26.92 1.32 42.37
N ILE A 40 -27.70 0.67 41.50
CA ILE A 40 -29.05 0.20 41.86
C ILE A 40 -28.97 -0.80 43.03
N GLN A 41 -28.05 -1.77 42.96
CA GLN A 41 -27.86 -2.75 44.04
C GLN A 41 -27.46 -2.08 45.35
N SER A 42 -26.57 -1.10 45.32
CA SER A 42 -26.14 -0.32 46.49
C SER A 42 -27.31 0.41 47.15
N TYR A 43 -28.18 1.05 46.36
CA TYR A 43 -29.39 1.69 46.88
C TYR A 43 -30.43 0.69 47.43
N ARG A 44 -30.58 -0.47 46.77
CA ARG A 44 -31.43 -1.57 47.25
C ARG A 44 -30.94 -2.12 48.59
N LEU A 45 -29.63 -2.32 48.76
CA LEU A 45 -29.02 -2.79 50.00
C LEU A 45 -29.12 -1.77 51.14
N LYS A 46 -29.25 -0.47 50.82
CA LYS A 46 -29.54 0.61 51.79
C LYS A 46 -31.02 0.68 52.19
N GLY A 47 -31.86 -0.22 51.68
CA GLY A 47 -33.27 -0.34 52.05
C GLY A 47 -34.26 0.39 51.15
N GLN A 48 -33.82 1.00 50.04
CA GLN A 48 -34.73 1.69 49.12
C GLN A 48 -35.66 0.70 48.37
N ALA A 49 -36.90 1.14 48.12
CA ALA A 49 -37.85 0.38 47.32
C ALA A 49 -37.35 0.22 45.87
N ARG A 50 -37.80 -0.82 45.16
CA ARG A 50 -37.25 -1.19 43.83
C ARG A 50 -37.26 -0.02 42.84
N LEU A 51 -38.43 0.62 42.70
CA LEU A 51 -38.64 1.73 41.78
C LEU A 51 -37.81 2.96 42.19
N GLU A 52 -37.80 3.27 43.48
CA GLU A 52 -37.10 4.42 44.04
C GLU A 52 -35.58 4.31 43.84
N ALA A 53 -35.00 3.14 44.15
CA ALA A 53 -33.59 2.86 43.92
C ALA A 53 -33.18 3.07 42.46
N THR A 54 -34.00 2.62 41.52
CA THR A 54 -33.72 2.77 40.09
C THR A 54 -33.84 4.21 39.61
N ILE A 55 -34.88 4.95 40.03
CA ILE A 55 -35.04 6.37 39.66
C ILE A 55 -33.87 7.20 40.21
N ASN A 56 -33.45 6.92 41.44
CA ASN A 56 -32.30 7.59 42.05
C ASN A 56 -30.98 7.24 41.33
N ALA A 57 -30.77 5.98 40.94
CA ALA A 57 -29.58 5.57 40.20
C ALA A 57 -29.51 6.23 38.82
N ILE A 58 -30.62 6.24 38.08
CA ILE A 58 -30.70 6.87 36.76
C ILE A 58 -30.42 8.38 36.86
N SER A 59 -31.04 9.08 37.80
CA SER A 59 -30.83 10.53 37.95
C SER A 59 -29.42 10.87 38.42
N HIS A 60 -28.82 10.04 39.27
CA HIS A 60 -27.45 10.22 39.73
C HIS A 60 -26.41 9.97 38.63
N LEU A 61 -26.63 8.95 37.78
CA LEU A 61 -25.66 8.49 36.80
C LEU A 61 -25.81 9.10 35.40
N TRP A 62 -26.92 9.79 35.12
CA TRP A 62 -27.18 10.39 33.80
C TRP A 62 -26.02 11.25 33.29
N VAL A 63 -25.58 12.24 34.07
CA VAL A 63 -24.49 13.15 33.68
C VAL A 63 -23.12 12.49 33.78
N PRO A 64 -22.76 11.77 34.87
CA PRO A 64 -21.46 11.12 34.97
C PRO A 64 -21.18 10.09 33.86
N LEU A 65 -22.14 9.22 33.54
CA LEU A 65 -21.98 8.21 32.49
C LEU A 65 -21.95 8.83 31.09
N LEU A 66 -22.75 9.88 30.84
CA LEU A 66 -22.70 10.62 29.58
C LEU A 66 -21.33 11.29 29.41
N GLY A 67 -20.79 11.93 30.45
CA GLY A 67 -19.47 12.54 30.44
C GLY A 67 -18.35 11.53 30.16
N SER A 68 -18.36 10.38 30.84
CA SER A 68 -17.40 9.29 30.59
C SER A 68 -17.49 8.74 29.16
N THR A 69 -18.71 8.52 28.68
CA THR A 69 -18.97 8.02 27.32
C THR A 69 -18.49 9.02 26.27
N LEU A 70 -18.81 10.30 26.44
CA LEU A 70 -18.45 11.36 25.49
C LEU A 70 -16.94 11.62 25.46
N THR A 71 -16.29 11.66 26.63
CA THR A 71 -14.83 11.82 26.70
C THR A 71 -14.09 10.67 26.01
N THR A 72 -14.59 9.44 26.14
CA THR A 72 -14.06 8.28 25.40
C THR A 72 -14.27 8.44 23.89
N ILE A 73 -15.46 8.83 23.44
CA ILE A 73 -15.74 9.08 22.02
C ILE A 73 -14.81 10.19 21.47
N LEU A 74 -14.61 11.27 22.22
CA LEU A 74 -13.72 12.37 21.85
C LEU A 74 -12.24 11.95 21.79
N ALA A 75 -11.81 11.01 22.64
CA ALA A 75 -10.47 10.43 22.56
C ALA A 75 -10.25 9.62 21.27
N PHE A 76 -11.32 8.99 20.75
CA PHE A 76 -11.30 8.28 19.46
C PHE A 76 -11.57 9.20 18.25
N ALA A 77 -12.02 10.43 18.45
CA ALA A 77 -12.38 11.36 17.38
C ALA A 77 -11.26 11.66 16.39
N PRO A 78 -9.99 11.89 16.81
CA PRO A 78 -8.91 12.16 15.87
C PRO A 78 -8.69 11.04 14.84
N ILE A 79 -9.03 9.79 15.20
CA ILE A 79 -8.78 8.62 14.33
C ILE A 79 -9.75 8.59 13.16
N PHE A 80 -11.06 8.80 13.39
CA PHE A 80 -12.03 8.79 12.30
C PHE A 80 -12.13 10.13 11.56
N LEU A 81 -11.60 11.22 12.13
CA LEU A 81 -11.45 12.51 11.46
C LEU A 81 -10.17 12.61 10.64
N MET A 82 -9.29 11.61 10.73
CA MET A 82 -8.05 11.56 9.95
C MET A 82 -8.38 11.50 8.45
N PRO A 83 -7.85 12.41 7.62
CA PRO A 83 -8.06 12.37 6.18
C PRO A 83 -7.23 11.25 5.52
N GLY A 84 -7.62 10.90 4.29
CA GLY A 84 -6.88 9.99 3.43
C GLY A 84 -7.10 8.51 3.70
N ALA A 85 -6.40 7.67 2.95
CA ALA A 85 -6.60 6.22 2.94
C ALA A 85 -6.30 5.54 4.30
N THR A 86 -5.38 6.09 5.08
CA THR A 86 -5.10 5.63 6.45
C THR A 86 -6.30 5.85 7.37
N GLY A 87 -6.94 7.02 7.27
CA GLY A 87 -8.17 7.34 8.01
C GLY A 87 -9.34 6.47 7.58
N GLU A 88 -9.49 6.21 6.28
CA GLU A 88 -10.52 5.27 5.78
C GLU A 88 -10.34 3.85 6.32
N PHE A 89 -9.09 3.39 6.45
CA PHE A 89 -8.77 2.06 6.94
C PHE A 89 -8.94 1.92 8.47
N VAL A 90 -8.35 2.83 9.25
CA VAL A 90 -8.35 2.76 10.74
C VAL A 90 -9.61 3.36 11.34
N GLY A 91 -10.22 4.35 10.68
CA GLY A 91 -11.43 5.05 11.14
C GLY A 91 -12.61 4.12 11.41
N ALA A 92 -12.71 3.00 10.68
CA ALA A 92 -13.72 1.97 10.93
C ALA A 92 -13.70 1.44 12.38
N ILE A 93 -12.52 1.33 13.01
CA ILE A 93 -12.41 0.93 14.42
C ILE A 93 -13.08 1.98 15.31
N ALA A 94 -12.67 3.23 15.18
CA ALA A 94 -13.08 4.33 16.04
C ALA A 94 -14.58 4.63 15.92
N ILE A 95 -15.14 4.58 14.71
CA ILE A 95 -16.57 4.78 14.49
C ILE A 95 -17.37 3.62 15.14
N THR A 96 -16.91 2.38 14.95
CA THR A 96 -17.59 1.22 15.50
C THR A 96 -17.59 1.21 17.03
N VAL A 97 -16.47 1.61 17.65
CA VAL A 97 -16.38 1.82 19.11
C VAL A 97 -17.33 2.91 19.55
N SER A 98 -17.35 4.05 18.86
CA SER A 98 -18.22 5.19 19.20
C SER A 98 -19.70 4.81 19.16
N PHE A 99 -20.16 4.10 18.11
CA PHE A 99 -21.53 3.60 18.04
C PHE A 99 -21.85 2.59 19.15
N SER A 100 -20.88 1.78 19.56
CA SER A 100 -21.06 0.82 20.65
C SER A 100 -21.21 1.51 22.00
N LEU A 101 -20.44 2.58 22.23
CA LEU A 101 -20.51 3.38 23.45
C LEU A 101 -21.84 4.12 23.56
N VAL A 102 -22.32 4.73 22.47
CA VAL A 102 -23.64 5.36 22.42
C VAL A 102 -24.74 4.31 22.66
N GLY A 103 -24.68 3.17 21.98
CA GLY A 103 -25.61 2.07 22.19
C GLY A 103 -25.60 1.54 23.62
N SER A 104 -24.41 1.42 24.23
CA SER A 104 -24.22 1.00 25.61
C SER A 104 -24.87 1.96 26.61
N TYR A 105 -24.63 3.26 26.44
CA TYR A 105 -25.20 4.29 27.30
C TYR A 105 -26.73 4.23 27.28
N ILE A 106 -27.34 4.13 26.09
CA ILE A 106 -28.80 4.02 25.93
C ILE A 106 -29.32 2.72 26.56
N LEU A 107 -28.68 1.58 26.29
CA LEU A 107 -29.11 0.28 26.83
C LEU A 107 -28.97 0.19 28.35
N SER A 108 -27.93 0.81 28.92
CA SER A 108 -27.70 0.82 30.36
C SER A 108 -28.87 1.50 31.10
N HIS A 109 -29.26 2.69 30.63
CA HIS A 109 -30.32 3.48 31.27
C HIS A 109 -31.74 2.97 31.00
N THR A 110 -31.95 2.19 29.94
CA THR A 110 -33.28 1.69 29.56
C THR A 110 -33.47 0.23 29.98
N VAL A 111 -32.83 -0.68 29.26
CA VAL A 111 -33.02 -2.13 29.39
C VAL A 111 -32.39 -2.65 30.66
N ILE A 112 -31.13 -2.30 30.92
CA ILE A 112 -30.38 -2.86 32.06
C ILE A 112 -30.94 -2.34 33.38
N ALA A 113 -31.20 -1.04 33.50
CA ALA A 113 -31.88 -0.48 34.67
C ALA A 113 -33.25 -1.15 34.92
N GLY A 114 -34.03 -1.40 33.85
CA GLY A 114 -35.30 -2.12 33.94
C GLY A 114 -35.15 -3.55 34.48
N PHE A 115 -34.25 -4.35 33.90
CA PHE A 115 -33.99 -5.71 34.35
C PHE A 115 -33.39 -5.77 35.76
N ALA A 116 -32.46 -4.87 36.08
CA ALA A 116 -31.87 -4.76 37.40
C ALA A 116 -32.94 -4.50 38.48
N THR A 117 -33.93 -3.66 38.18
CA THR A 117 -35.06 -3.41 39.07
C THR A 117 -35.83 -4.69 39.42
N MET A 118 -36.05 -5.56 38.42
CA MET A 118 -36.83 -6.79 38.56
C MET A 118 -36.04 -7.92 39.24
N LEU A 119 -34.76 -8.06 38.88
CA LEU A 119 -33.94 -9.22 39.23
C LEU A 119 -33.13 -9.04 40.51
N LEU A 120 -32.81 -7.80 40.91
CA LEU A 120 -31.95 -7.57 42.08
C LEU A 120 -32.68 -7.82 43.41
N PRO A 121 -32.06 -8.55 44.37
CA PRO A 121 -32.63 -8.81 45.68
C PRO A 121 -32.70 -7.54 46.54
N SER A 122 -33.64 -7.48 47.51
CA SER A 122 -33.78 -6.34 48.44
C SER A 122 -32.88 -6.45 49.67
N HIS A 123 -32.44 -7.67 49.99
CA HIS A 123 -31.60 -7.94 51.15
C HIS A 123 -30.51 -8.92 50.71
N ALA A 124 -29.29 -8.74 51.20
CA ALA A 124 -28.23 -9.72 51.04
C ALA A 124 -28.60 -10.97 51.86
N SER A 125 -29.29 -11.94 51.25
CA SER A 125 -29.60 -13.20 51.92
C SER A 125 -28.39 -14.14 51.86
N GLY A 126 -27.73 -14.31 53.02
CA GLY A 126 -26.69 -15.32 53.22
C GLY A 126 -25.25 -14.87 52.89
N ASN A 127 -24.30 -15.47 53.61
CA ASN A 127 -22.86 -15.21 53.52
C ASN A 127 -22.18 -15.86 52.29
N HIS A 128 -22.94 -16.05 51.21
CA HIS A 128 -22.40 -16.66 50.00
C HIS A 128 -21.63 -15.64 49.15
N TRP A 129 -20.54 -16.09 48.55
CA TRP A 129 -19.61 -15.27 47.77
C TRP A 129 -20.27 -14.51 46.60
N TYR A 130 -21.36 -15.05 46.04
CA TYR A 130 -22.10 -14.43 44.94
C TYR A 130 -22.99 -13.24 45.37
N ASN A 131 -23.32 -13.12 46.67
CA ASN A 131 -24.15 -12.03 47.20
C ASN A 131 -23.33 -10.90 47.84
N SER A 132 -22.12 -11.20 48.32
CA SER A 132 -21.28 -10.27 49.08
C SER A 132 -19.93 -9.98 48.41
N GLY A 133 -19.68 -10.58 47.25
CA GLY A 133 -18.44 -10.47 46.50
C GLY A 133 -17.30 -11.30 47.08
N LEU A 134 -16.23 -11.46 46.31
CA LEU A 134 -15.01 -12.13 46.75
C LEU A 134 -14.21 -11.21 47.68
N ARG A 135 -14.26 -11.47 48.99
CA ARG A 135 -13.43 -10.77 49.99
C ARG A 135 -12.19 -11.59 50.34
N ILE A 136 -11.03 -11.21 49.80
CA ILE A 136 -9.75 -11.84 50.11
C ILE A 136 -9.02 -10.97 51.16
N PRO A 137 -8.98 -11.35 52.46
CA PRO A 137 -8.49 -10.48 53.53
C PRO A 137 -7.01 -10.09 53.41
N ALA A 138 -6.20 -10.93 52.75
CA ALA A 138 -4.80 -10.61 52.45
C ALA A 138 -4.70 -9.44 51.45
N LEU A 139 -5.47 -9.50 50.36
CA LEU A 139 -5.50 -8.45 49.33
C LEU A 139 -6.06 -7.14 49.89
N THR A 140 -7.13 -7.20 50.69
CA THR A 140 -7.70 -6.02 51.34
C THR A 140 -6.73 -5.39 52.32
N ARG A 141 -5.97 -6.18 53.08
CA ARG A 141 -4.91 -5.67 53.97
C ARG A 141 -3.76 -5.04 53.17
N GLY A 142 -3.31 -5.69 52.10
CA GLY A 142 -2.26 -5.15 51.22
C GLY A 142 -2.66 -3.82 50.58
N PHE A 143 -3.88 -3.74 50.02
CA PHE A 143 -4.41 -2.51 49.43
C PHE A 143 -4.61 -1.39 50.47
N SER A 144 -5.17 -1.70 51.65
CA SER A 144 -5.33 -0.67 52.68
C SER A 144 -4.00 -0.16 53.23
N GLN A 145 -2.98 -1.01 53.32
CA GLN A 145 -1.62 -0.60 53.68
C GLN A 145 -0.97 0.27 52.60
N SER A 146 -1.13 -0.07 51.31
CA SER A 146 -0.57 0.73 50.22
C SER A 146 -1.21 2.12 50.17
N VAL A 147 -2.53 2.22 50.33
CA VAL A 147 -3.25 3.50 50.41
C VAL A 147 -2.79 4.32 51.61
N ARG A 148 -2.65 3.68 52.79
CA ARG A 148 -2.16 4.37 54.01
C ARG A 148 -0.74 4.89 53.83
N LEU A 149 0.16 4.10 53.22
CA LEU A 149 1.52 4.53 52.91
C LEU A 149 1.52 5.70 51.92
N ALA A 150 0.63 5.65 50.93
CA ALA A 150 0.53 6.69 49.92
C ALA A 150 0.11 8.04 50.49
N ILE A 151 -0.89 8.02 51.40
CA ILE A 151 -1.34 9.22 52.11
C ILE A 151 -0.28 9.73 53.09
N LYS A 152 0.46 8.83 53.77
CA LYS A 152 1.50 9.22 54.73
C LYS A 152 2.71 9.88 54.06
N HIS A 153 3.05 9.48 52.84
CA HIS A 153 4.19 10.00 52.08
C HIS A 153 3.77 10.45 50.67
N PRO A 154 3.08 11.60 50.54
CA PRO A 154 2.51 12.05 49.26
C PRO A 154 3.59 12.35 48.21
N ALA A 155 4.75 12.90 48.60
CA ALA A 155 5.83 13.20 47.68
C ALA A 155 6.46 11.93 47.07
N ILE A 156 6.70 10.90 47.88
CA ILE A 156 7.23 9.61 47.40
C ILE A 156 6.23 8.94 46.47
N SER A 157 4.94 8.99 46.84
CA SER A 157 3.86 8.45 46.02
C SER A 157 3.75 9.15 44.67
N LEU A 158 3.87 10.48 44.66
CA LEU A 158 3.88 11.27 43.44
C LEU A 158 5.07 10.90 42.53
N VAL A 159 6.26 10.75 43.11
CA VAL A 159 7.46 10.33 42.36
C VAL A 159 7.27 8.93 41.78
N LEU A 160 6.76 7.98 42.56
CA LEU A 160 6.50 6.61 42.09
C LEU A 160 5.47 6.58 40.97
N VAL A 161 4.39 7.36 41.10
CA VAL A 161 3.34 7.46 40.07
C VAL A 161 3.86 8.12 38.80
N LEU A 162 4.70 9.16 38.90
CA LEU A 162 5.30 9.84 37.75
C LEU A 162 6.45 9.06 37.12
N ALA A 163 7.14 8.19 37.85
CA ALA A 163 8.21 7.36 37.31
C ALA A 163 7.70 6.43 36.21
N VAL A 164 6.47 5.90 36.33
CA VAL A 164 5.87 4.99 35.35
C VAL A 164 5.65 5.65 33.97
N PRO A 165 4.95 6.79 33.83
CA PRO A 165 4.81 7.45 32.53
C PRO A 165 6.12 7.99 31.98
N VAL A 166 7.05 8.46 32.82
CA VAL A 166 8.38 8.95 32.37
C VAL A 166 9.21 7.82 31.78
N THR A 167 9.25 6.66 32.44
CA THR A 167 9.95 5.48 31.91
C THR A 167 9.27 4.94 30.64
N GLY A 168 7.94 5.03 30.56
CA GLY A 168 7.19 4.75 29.34
C GLY A 168 7.60 5.66 28.17
N TYR A 169 7.66 6.99 28.39
CA TYR A 169 8.06 7.96 27.37
C TYR A 169 9.51 7.76 26.90
N TRP A 170 10.41 7.44 27.84
CA TRP A 170 11.79 7.10 27.52
C TRP A 170 11.93 5.79 26.73
N SER A 171 11.08 4.79 26.99
CA SER A 171 11.07 3.53 26.24
C SER A 171 10.47 3.72 24.83
N MET A 172 9.50 4.62 24.69
CA MET A 172 8.85 4.92 23.41
C MET A 172 9.84 5.42 22.34
N SER A 173 10.85 6.20 22.73
CA SER A 173 11.84 6.72 21.77
C SER A 173 12.78 5.65 21.18
N GLN A 174 12.77 4.45 21.75
CA GLN A 174 13.57 3.31 21.29
C GLN A 174 12.78 2.36 20.39
N LEU A 175 11.45 2.54 20.30
CA LEU A 175 10.58 1.71 19.48
C LEU A 175 10.55 2.23 18.04
N THR A 176 10.75 1.33 17.10
CA THR A 176 10.62 1.62 15.68
C THR A 176 9.15 1.63 15.27
N GLU A 177 8.77 2.63 14.48
CA GLU A 177 7.38 2.80 14.02
C GLU A 177 7.02 1.78 12.92
N GLN A 178 5.87 1.11 13.09
CA GLN A 178 5.26 0.28 12.07
C GLN A 178 3.77 0.65 11.94
N PHE A 179 3.39 1.23 10.81
CA PHE A 179 2.03 1.74 10.60
C PHE A 179 0.98 0.63 10.43
N PHE A 180 1.34 -0.45 9.73
CA PHE A 180 0.43 -1.57 9.47
C PHE A 180 1.11 -2.92 9.71
N PRO A 181 0.40 -3.89 10.30
CA PRO A 181 0.91 -5.24 10.45
C PRO A 181 0.99 -5.94 9.08
N PRO A 182 1.89 -6.91 8.91
CA PRO A 182 1.96 -7.69 7.69
C PRO A 182 0.74 -8.62 7.59
N SER A 183 0.33 -9.02 6.38
CA SER A 183 -0.86 -9.85 6.19
C SER A 183 -0.62 -11.33 6.55
N ASP A 184 -1.59 -12.01 7.15
CA ASP A 184 -1.52 -13.47 7.42
C ASP A 184 -2.07 -14.28 6.24
N ARG A 185 -1.72 -13.87 5.02
CA ARG A 185 -2.10 -14.57 3.79
C ARG A 185 -1.10 -15.65 3.46
N ASP A 186 -1.62 -16.79 3.02
CA ASP A 186 -0.91 -17.92 2.43
C ASP A 186 -0.46 -17.66 0.99
N MET A 187 -0.39 -16.38 0.58
CA MET A 187 -0.09 -15.96 -0.79
C MET A 187 0.91 -14.81 -0.79
N PHE A 188 1.80 -14.82 -1.78
CA PHE A 188 2.72 -13.73 -2.07
C PHE A 188 2.86 -13.53 -3.58
N GLU A 189 3.28 -12.34 -3.99
CA GLU A 189 3.50 -12.04 -5.40
C GLU A 189 4.98 -12.10 -5.75
N VAL A 190 5.27 -12.49 -6.99
CA VAL A 190 6.61 -12.39 -7.58
C VAL A 190 6.52 -11.50 -8.81
N GLN A 191 7.32 -10.45 -8.86
CA GLN A 191 7.38 -9.54 -9.99
C GLN A 191 8.73 -9.67 -10.67
N VAL A 192 8.74 -9.90 -11.97
CA VAL A 192 9.96 -10.03 -12.77
C VAL A 192 10.03 -8.85 -13.72
N TYR A 193 11.12 -8.08 -13.61
CA TYR A 193 11.43 -6.97 -14.49
C TYR A 193 12.70 -7.26 -15.27
N LEU A 194 12.61 -7.28 -16.59
CA LEU A 194 13.75 -7.20 -17.48
C LEU A 194 14.01 -5.73 -17.86
N PRO A 195 15.18 -5.43 -18.47
CA PRO A 195 15.40 -4.13 -19.08
C PRO A 195 14.26 -3.77 -20.07
N PRO A 196 13.86 -2.49 -20.20
CA PRO A 196 12.72 -2.08 -21.03
C PRO A 196 12.80 -2.49 -22.51
N GLN A 197 14.00 -2.81 -22.98
CA GLN A 197 14.30 -3.25 -24.35
C GLN A 197 14.02 -4.73 -24.58
N ALA A 198 13.76 -5.51 -23.52
CA ALA A 198 13.52 -6.94 -23.62
C ALA A 198 12.22 -7.22 -24.37
N SER A 199 12.25 -8.26 -25.21
CA SER A 199 11.07 -8.76 -25.90
C SER A 199 10.18 -9.56 -24.94
N LEU A 200 8.89 -9.67 -25.28
CA LEU A 200 7.96 -10.52 -24.54
C LEU A 200 8.44 -11.97 -24.45
N TYR A 201 9.12 -12.46 -25.49
CA TYR A 201 9.69 -13.81 -25.53
C TYR A 201 10.82 -13.99 -24.53
N ALA A 202 11.72 -13.02 -24.40
CA ALA A 202 12.80 -13.05 -23.40
C ALA A 202 12.24 -13.02 -21.97
N THR A 203 11.22 -12.20 -21.73
CA THR A 203 10.51 -12.15 -20.45
C THR A 203 9.81 -13.46 -20.14
N LYS A 204 9.14 -14.08 -21.12
CA LYS A 204 8.51 -15.40 -20.97
C LYS A 204 9.54 -16.48 -20.61
N ALA A 205 10.66 -16.55 -21.32
CA ALA A 205 11.73 -17.52 -21.03
C ALA A 205 12.28 -17.34 -19.60
N THR A 206 12.60 -16.10 -19.21
CA THR A 206 13.05 -15.81 -17.84
C THR A 206 11.98 -16.15 -16.80
N THR A 207 10.70 -15.93 -17.12
CA THR A 207 9.57 -16.30 -16.25
C THR A 207 9.47 -17.80 -16.05
N GLU A 208 9.71 -18.60 -17.10
CA GLU A 208 9.75 -20.07 -17.01
C GLU A 208 10.91 -20.55 -16.13
N ASP A 209 12.08 -19.91 -16.21
CA ASP A 209 13.21 -20.19 -15.31
C ASP A 209 12.86 -19.88 -13.83
N VAL A 210 12.20 -18.74 -13.58
CA VAL A 210 11.74 -18.36 -12.24
C VAL A 210 10.65 -19.34 -11.73
N ASP A 211 9.70 -19.72 -12.58
CA ASP A 211 8.64 -20.68 -12.24
C ASP A 211 9.21 -22.05 -11.83
N ALA A 212 10.21 -22.54 -12.56
CA ALA A 212 10.91 -23.78 -12.23
C ALA A 212 11.58 -23.72 -10.84
N ILE A 213 12.22 -22.59 -10.51
CA ILE A 213 12.82 -22.36 -9.18
C ILE A 213 11.76 -22.31 -8.08
N ILE A 214 10.62 -21.64 -8.31
CA ILE A 214 9.55 -21.55 -7.32
C ILE A 214 8.95 -22.93 -7.03
N ARG A 215 8.66 -23.71 -8.08
CA ARG A 215 8.03 -25.04 -7.96
C ARG A 215 8.92 -26.09 -7.29
N ASP A 216 10.23 -25.86 -7.24
CA ASP A 216 11.20 -26.72 -6.51
C ASP A 216 10.99 -26.68 -4.98
N TYR A 217 10.35 -25.62 -4.46
CA TYR A 217 10.09 -25.50 -3.04
C TYR A 217 8.88 -26.31 -2.59
N LYS A 218 9.04 -27.02 -1.47
CA LYS A 218 7.94 -27.74 -0.81
C LYS A 218 6.91 -26.75 -0.25
N GLY A 219 5.63 -27.14 -0.31
CA GLY A 219 4.51 -26.34 0.21
C GLY A 219 3.93 -25.33 -0.77
N VAL A 220 4.41 -25.28 -2.02
CA VAL A 220 3.79 -24.52 -3.10
C VAL A 220 2.59 -25.30 -3.64
N GLU A 221 1.38 -24.75 -3.50
CA GLU A 221 0.17 -25.38 -4.02
C GLU A 221 -0.11 -24.97 -5.47
N ARG A 222 0.09 -23.69 -5.78
CA ARG A 222 -0.27 -23.11 -7.08
C ARG A 222 0.60 -21.91 -7.40
N VAL A 223 0.99 -21.80 -8.67
CA VAL A 223 1.68 -20.64 -9.23
C VAL A 223 0.96 -20.27 -10.52
N ASP A 224 0.43 -19.05 -10.58
CA ASP A 224 -0.18 -18.49 -11.78
C ASP A 224 0.65 -17.30 -12.25
N TRP A 225 0.94 -17.24 -13.55
CA TRP A 225 1.71 -16.17 -14.17
C TRP A 225 0.87 -15.36 -15.15
N LEU A 226 1.11 -14.05 -15.15
CA LEU A 226 0.71 -13.16 -16.22
C LEU A 226 1.96 -12.46 -16.79
N VAL A 227 2.19 -12.62 -18.09
CA VAL A 227 3.34 -12.03 -18.78
C VAL A 227 2.86 -10.84 -19.59
N GLY A 228 3.52 -9.70 -19.43
CA GLY A 228 3.19 -8.46 -20.14
C GLY A 228 2.20 -7.53 -19.42
N ALA A 229 1.64 -7.93 -18.28
CA ALA A 229 0.65 -7.16 -17.55
C ALA A 229 0.57 -7.58 -16.07
N ASN A 230 -0.10 -6.76 -15.25
CA ASN A 230 -0.49 -7.14 -13.90
C ASN A 230 -1.80 -7.94 -13.88
N PHE A 231 -1.96 -8.80 -12.87
CA PHE A 231 -3.27 -9.39 -12.57
C PHE A 231 -4.32 -8.31 -12.31
N PRO A 232 -5.60 -8.56 -12.66
CA PRO A 232 -6.70 -7.75 -12.17
C PRO A 232 -6.64 -7.65 -10.64
N SER A 233 -6.94 -6.46 -10.10
CA SER A 233 -6.92 -6.26 -8.65
C SER A 233 -7.97 -7.14 -7.97
N PHE A 234 -7.52 -8.14 -7.22
CA PHE A 234 -8.38 -9.00 -6.39
C PHE A 234 -8.18 -8.75 -4.89
N TYR A 235 -7.07 -8.09 -4.53
CA TYR A 235 -6.74 -7.72 -3.17
C TYR A 235 -6.64 -6.20 -3.08
N TYR A 236 -7.26 -5.61 -2.05
CA TYR A 236 -7.58 -4.19 -1.98
C TYR A 236 -6.38 -3.24 -2.07
N ASN A 237 -5.17 -3.72 -1.78
CA ASN A 237 -3.95 -2.92 -1.84
C ASN A 237 -3.02 -3.28 -3.03
N LEU A 238 -3.42 -4.20 -3.91
CA LEU A 238 -2.70 -4.48 -5.15
C LEU A 238 -3.17 -3.55 -6.26
N GLN A 239 -2.24 -2.75 -6.78
CA GLN A 239 -2.48 -1.87 -7.93
C GLN A 239 -1.94 -2.50 -9.22
N ALA A 240 -2.80 -2.59 -10.24
CA ALA A 240 -2.36 -2.89 -11.59
C ALA A 240 -1.76 -1.63 -12.21
N THR A 241 -0.43 -1.58 -12.31
CA THR A 241 0.32 -0.42 -12.85
C THR A 241 0.94 -0.68 -14.21
N GLN A 242 1.06 -1.94 -14.59
CA GLN A 242 1.66 -2.41 -15.83
C GLN A 242 0.58 -3.00 -16.73
N ASN A 243 0.48 -2.45 -17.93
CA ASN A 243 -0.35 -2.99 -18.99
C ASN A 243 0.42 -2.88 -20.30
N ASN A 244 0.40 -3.95 -21.10
CA ASN A 244 1.15 -4.06 -22.35
C ASN A 244 2.65 -3.70 -22.18
N ALA A 245 3.28 -4.28 -21.15
CA ALA A 245 4.67 -4.06 -20.77
C ALA A 245 5.51 -5.33 -21.06
N PRO A 246 6.12 -5.47 -22.25
CA PRO A 246 6.78 -6.72 -22.68
C PRO A 246 7.91 -7.20 -21.78
N TYR A 247 8.52 -6.29 -21.02
CA TYR A 247 9.64 -6.52 -20.11
C TYR A 247 9.21 -6.96 -18.70
N PHE A 248 7.91 -7.13 -18.44
CA PHE A 248 7.35 -7.39 -17.12
C PHE A 248 6.55 -8.69 -17.08
N SER A 249 6.65 -9.41 -15.97
CA SER A 249 5.70 -10.47 -15.61
C SER A 249 5.41 -10.46 -14.11
N GLN A 250 4.23 -10.97 -13.76
CA GLN A 250 3.78 -11.10 -12.38
C GLN A 250 3.30 -12.53 -12.13
N ALA A 251 3.73 -13.11 -11.01
CA ALA A 251 3.22 -14.35 -10.46
C ALA A 251 2.41 -14.09 -9.20
N MET A 252 1.40 -14.92 -9.00
CA MET A 252 0.79 -15.13 -7.70
C MET A 252 1.08 -16.54 -7.23
N VAL A 253 1.74 -16.66 -6.07
CA VAL A 253 2.15 -17.94 -5.49
C VAL A 253 1.28 -18.22 -4.28
N LYS A 254 0.58 -19.35 -4.31
CA LYS A 254 -0.19 -19.87 -3.18
C LYS A 254 0.58 -20.98 -2.49
N MET A 255 0.68 -20.87 -1.17
CA MET A 255 1.35 -21.81 -0.27
C MET A 255 0.32 -22.54 0.58
N GLU A 256 0.72 -23.65 1.20
CA GLU A 256 -0.13 -24.42 2.14
C GLU A 256 -0.53 -23.61 3.38
N ASN A 257 0.34 -22.71 3.85
CA ASN A 257 0.06 -21.82 4.98
C ASN A 257 0.91 -20.54 4.94
N PHE A 258 0.48 -19.54 5.72
CA PHE A 258 1.14 -18.23 5.74
C PHE A 258 2.51 -18.23 6.42
N GLN A 259 2.78 -19.17 7.35
CA GLN A 259 4.10 -19.29 8.00
C GLN A 259 5.16 -19.74 7.01
N LEU A 260 4.85 -20.75 6.19
CA LEU A 260 5.70 -21.23 5.11
C LEU A 260 5.92 -20.12 4.08
N ALA A 261 4.87 -19.42 3.66
CA ALA A 261 4.98 -18.25 2.77
C ALA A 261 5.97 -17.22 3.33
N ASN A 262 5.79 -16.79 4.58
CA ASN A 262 6.67 -15.80 5.23
C ASN A 262 8.13 -16.27 5.32
N SER A 263 8.35 -17.55 5.61
CA SER A 263 9.71 -18.11 5.71
C SER A 263 10.40 -18.25 4.35
N LEU A 264 9.61 -18.48 3.28
CA LEU A 264 10.10 -18.71 1.93
C LEU A 264 10.51 -17.40 1.24
N ILE A 265 9.75 -16.32 1.42
CA ILE A 265 10.00 -15.01 0.77
C ILE A 265 11.47 -14.58 0.81
N PRO A 266 12.15 -14.47 1.98
CA PRO A 266 13.54 -14.03 2.01
C PRO A 266 14.51 -15.04 1.38
N GLN A 267 14.25 -16.34 1.52
CA GLN A 267 15.08 -17.40 0.93
C GLN A 267 14.98 -17.40 -0.60
N LEU A 268 13.76 -17.29 -1.12
CA LEU A 268 13.46 -17.22 -2.53
C LEU A 268 14.04 -15.95 -3.15
N GLN A 269 13.87 -14.78 -2.50
CA GLN A 269 14.46 -13.52 -2.95
C GLN A 269 15.99 -13.63 -3.09
N ALA A 270 16.66 -14.23 -2.10
CA ALA A 270 18.11 -14.42 -2.13
C ALA A 270 18.57 -15.39 -3.23
N ARG A 271 17.86 -16.51 -3.41
CA ARG A 271 18.15 -17.50 -4.46
C ARG A 271 17.99 -16.89 -5.86
N LEU A 272 16.87 -16.22 -6.11
CA LEU A 272 16.57 -15.58 -7.39
C LEU A 272 17.59 -14.48 -7.74
N ASN A 273 17.99 -13.66 -6.76
CA ASN A 273 19.04 -12.64 -6.97
C ASN A 273 20.39 -13.24 -7.37
N ARG A 274 20.72 -14.44 -6.87
CA ARG A 274 21.99 -15.12 -7.15
C ARG A 274 21.96 -15.87 -8.48
N GLU A 275 20.87 -16.55 -8.79
CA GLU A 275 20.75 -17.45 -9.95
C GLU A 275 20.34 -16.71 -11.24
N LEU A 276 19.62 -15.59 -11.13
CA LEU A 276 19.10 -14.84 -12.27
C LEU A 276 19.47 -13.34 -12.19
N PRO A 277 20.77 -12.97 -12.22
CA PRO A 277 21.21 -11.58 -12.10
C PRO A 277 20.82 -10.71 -13.30
N GLY A 278 20.42 -11.32 -14.43
CA GLY A 278 19.96 -10.61 -15.64
C GLY A 278 18.56 -10.01 -15.52
N ALA A 279 17.81 -10.33 -14.46
CA ALA A 279 16.48 -9.81 -14.21
C ALA A 279 16.35 -9.25 -12.79
N GLN A 280 15.58 -8.19 -12.65
CA GLN A 280 15.22 -7.64 -11.36
C GLN A 280 13.95 -8.33 -10.87
N ILE A 281 14.11 -9.25 -9.93
CA ILE A 281 13.02 -10.07 -9.41
C ILE A 281 12.68 -9.61 -7.99
N LEU A 282 11.41 -9.32 -7.73
CA LEU A 282 10.90 -8.87 -6.45
C LEU A 282 9.91 -9.90 -5.91
N VAL A 283 10.21 -10.47 -4.75
CA VAL A 283 9.32 -11.36 -4.01
C VAL A 283 8.66 -10.55 -2.91
N ARG A 284 7.36 -10.24 -3.07
CA ARG A 284 6.64 -9.33 -2.19
C ARG A 284 5.53 -10.04 -1.45
N LYS A 285 5.49 -9.83 -0.15
CA LYS A 285 4.37 -10.23 0.70
C LYS A 285 3.15 -9.36 0.38
N LEU A 286 1.95 -9.92 0.47
CA LEU A 286 0.75 -9.11 0.56
C LEU A 286 0.72 -8.40 1.91
N GLU A 287 0.61 -7.08 1.92
CA GLU A 287 0.60 -6.28 3.15
C GLU A 287 -0.83 -5.87 3.53
N GLN A 288 -0.99 -5.18 4.65
CA GLN A 288 -2.26 -4.53 5.02
C GLN A 288 -2.12 -3.02 4.94
N GLY A 289 -3.26 -2.34 4.80
CA GLY A 289 -3.33 -0.89 4.71
C GLY A 289 -3.37 -0.37 3.27
N PRO A 290 -3.26 0.96 3.09
CA PRO A 290 -3.34 1.62 1.79
C PRO A 290 -2.35 1.05 0.76
N PRO A 291 -2.72 1.01 -0.52
CA PRO A 291 -1.83 0.53 -1.56
C PRO A 291 -0.61 1.45 -1.73
N PHE A 292 0.56 0.84 -1.86
CA PHE A 292 1.81 1.54 -2.14
C PHE A 292 2.67 0.77 -3.16
N ARG A 293 3.49 1.51 -3.92
CA ARG A 293 4.32 0.92 -5.00
C ARG A 293 5.60 0.26 -4.48
N ALA A 294 6.31 0.96 -3.61
CA ALA A 294 7.54 0.48 -2.99
C ALA A 294 7.60 0.92 -1.51
N PRO A 295 8.24 0.15 -0.63
CA PRO A 295 8.40 0.51 0.79
C PRO A 295 9.03 1.88 1.02
N ILE A 296 9.98 2.26 0.16
CA ILE A 296 10.59 3.59 0.12
C ILE A 296 10.27 4.22 -1.24
N GLU A 297 9.69 5.41 -1.24
CA GLU A 297 9.37 6.15 -2.46
C GLU A 297 9.90 7.57 -2.39
N LEU A 298 10.65 7.95 -3.42
CA LEU A 298 11.13 9.31 -3.60
C LEU A 298 10.57 9.85 -4.90
N ARG A 299 10.13 11.11 -4.91
CA ARG A 299 9.69 11.78 -6.12
C ARG A 299 10.54 13.00 -6.38
N VAL A 300 11.20 13.02 -7.53
CA VAL A 300 11.95 14.17 -8.02
C VAL A 300 11.08 14.87 -9.07
N TYR A 301 10.86 16.16 -8.91
CA TYR A 301 10.11 16.98 -9.86
C TYR A 301 11.06 17.88 -10.62
N GLY A 302 10.82 18.05 -11.91
CA GLY A 302 11.62 18.95 -12.72
C GLY A 302 11.19 19.01 -14.17
N GLU A 303 11.40 20.17 -14.80
CA GLU A 303 10.99 20.40 -16.17
C GLU A 303 11.90 19.67 -17.18
N ASN A 304 13.22 19.69 -16.95
CA ASN A 304 14.19 19.10 -17.86
C ASN A 304 14.38 17.61 -17.60
N LEU A 305 13.93 16.77 -18.54
CA LEU A 305 14.01 15.31 -18.43
C LEU A 305 15.44 14.77 -18.30
N ASN A 306 16.44 15.43 -18.90
CA ASN A 306 17.82 14.97 -18.81
C ASN A 306 18.39 15.22 -17.41
N THR A 307 18.15 16.41 -16.85
CA THR A 307 18.51 16.74 -15.46
C THR A 307 17.75 15.84 -14.48
N LEU A 308 16.46 15.65 -14.71
CA LEU A 308 15.60 14.80 -13.88
C LEU A 308 16.07 13.33 -13.87
N LYS A 309 16.52 12.82 -15.02
CA LYS A 309 17.12 11.49 -15.11
C LYS A 309 18.47 11.42 -14.38
N ALA A 310 19.34 12.41 -14.55
CA ALA A 310 20.63 12.44 -13.87
C ALA A 310 20.47 12.44 -12.34
N ILE A 311 19.61 13.32 -11.81
CA ILE A 311 19.30 13.37 -10.37
C ILE A 311 18.64 12.06 -9.90
N GLY A 312 17.73 11.52 -10.70
CA GLY A 312 17.09 10.23 -10.40
C GLY A 312 18.10 9.11 -10.24
N GLU A 313 19.06 9.01 -11.17
CA GLU A 313 20.11 8.00 -11.14
C GLU A 313 21.07 8.19 -9.95
N ASP A 314 21.52 9.43 -9.69
CA ASP A 314 22.39 9.73 -8.55
C ASP A 314 21.72 9.34 -7.23
N VAL A 315 20.45 9.72 -7.05
CA VAL A 315 19.71 9.42 -5.83
C VAL A 315 19.35 7.93 -5.73
N ARG A 316 19.03 7.28 -6.85
CA ARG A 316 18.83 5.83 -6.92
C ARG A 316 20.09 5.07 -6.50
N LEU A 317 21.27 5.52 -6.90
CA LEU A 317 22.55 4.94 -6.49
C LEU A 317 22.81 5.14 -4.99
N ILE A 318 22.49 6.30 -4.43
CA ILE A 318 22.55 6.52 -2.97
C ILE A 318 21.62 5.55 -2.24
N LEU A 319 20.38 5.39 -2.73
CA LEU A 319 19.41 4.48 -2.16
C LEU A 319 19.88 3.02 -2.24
N ALA A 320 20.42 2.60 -3.40
CA ALA A 320 20.93 1.25 -3.61
C ALA A 320 22.11 0.89 -2.69
N ASN A 321 22.90 1.89 -2.27
CA ASN A 321 24.01 1.72 -1.33
C ASN A 321 23.60 1.86 0.15
N THR A 322 22.30 2.05 0.43
CA THR A 322 21.77 2.08 1.80
C THR A 322 21.62 0.64 2.31
N PRO A 323 22.03 0.33 3.55
CA PRO A 323 21.80 -0.98 4.16
C PRO A 323 20.35 -1.44 4.03
N HIS A 324 20.16 -2.77 3.90
CA HIS A 324 18.85 -3.42 3.79
C HIS A 324 18.03 -3.12 2.53
N VAL A 325 18.51 -2.26 1.62
CA VAL A 325 17.91 -2.11 0.29
C VAL A 325 18.33 -3.29 -0.59
N THR A 326 17.36 -3.99 -1.17
CA THR A 326 17.60 -5.14 -2.06
C THR A 326 17.63 -4.71 -3.52
N HIS A 327 16.71 -3.84 -3.90
CA HIS A 327 16.44 -3.48 -5.28
C HIS A 327 16.03 -2.01 -5.34
N THR A 328 16.48 -1.31 -6.38
CA THR A 328 16.04 0.06 -6.66
C THR A 328 15.53 0.17 -8.08
N ARG A 329 14.54 1.01 -8.30
CA ARG A 329 13.99 1.30 -9.64
C ARG A 329 13.74 2.79 -9.77
N GLU A 330 13.69 3.25 -11.00
CA GLU A 330 13.21 4.59 -11.34
C GLU A 330 12.13 4.47 -12.41
N THR A 331 11.15 5.38 -12.40
CA THR A 331 10.09 5.37 -13.41
C THR A 331 10.55 5.97 -14.74
N LEU A 332 11.52 6.89 -14.73
CA LEU A 332 12.06 7.52 -15.94
C LEU A 332 13.18 6.70 -16.57
N GLN A 333 12.85 5.51 -17.06
CA GLN A 333 13.83 4.61 -17.66
C GLN A 333 14.27 5.06 -19.07
N PRO A 334 15.47 4.67 -19.54
CA PRO A 334 15.83 4.77 -20.95
C PRO A 334 14.83 3.99 -21.81
N GLY A 335 14.46 4.55 -22.95
CA GLY A 335 13.51 3.89 -23.85
C GLY A 335 14.15 2.79 -24.67
N THR A 336 13.37 2.25 -25.60
CA THR A 336 13.85 1.23 -26.53
C THR A 336 14.67 1.86 -27.65
N PRO A 337 15.72 1.18 -28.14
CA PRO A 337 16.36 1.53 -29.39
C PRO A 337 15.30 1.59 -30.49
N LYS A 338 15.28 2.71 -31.22
CA LYS A 338 14.42 2.92 -32.38
C LYS A 338 15.28 3.22 -33.59
N VAL A 339 14.86 2.65 -34.70
CA VAL A 339 15.42 2.94 -36.01
C VAL A 339 14.62 4.11 -36.58
N TRP A 340 15.25 5.27 -36.69
CA TRP A 340 14.68 6.44 -37.35
C TRP A 340 15.05 6.41 -38.81
N LEU A 341 14.06 6.59 -39.67
CA LEU A 341 14.27 6.80 -41.10
C LEU A 341 14.22 8.30 -41.38
N LYS A 342 15.37 8.90 -41.63
CA LYS A 342 15.47 10.28 -42.12
C LYS A 342 15.29 10.27 -43.63
N VAL A 343 14.04 10.47 -44.05
CA VAL A 343 13.70 10.51 -45.47
C VAL A 343 14.24 11.81 -46.08
N ASP A 344 14.95 11.69 -47.19
CA ASP A 344 15.33 12.82 -48.02
C ASP A 344 14.14 13.18 -48.92
N GLU A 345 13.52 14.33 -48.63
CA GLU A 345 12.33 14.79 -49.34
C GLU A 345 12.62 15.10 -50.82
N ASP A 346 13.81 15.61 -51.14
CA ASP A 346 14.19 15.96 -52.52
C ASP A 346 14.37 14.69 -53.34
N THR A 347 15.08 13.70 -52.78
CA THR A 347 15.27 12.40 -53.42
C THR A 347 13.94 11.64 -53.56
N ALA A 348 13.06 11.69 -52.56
CA ALA A 348 11.72 11.09 -52.65
C ALA A 348 10.87 11.71 -53.79
N LYS A 349 10.87 13.05 -53.92
CA LYS A 349 10.16 13.76 -54.99
C LYS A 349 10.72 13.45 -56.37
N LEU A 350 12.04 13.37 -56.52
CA LEU A 350 12.69 12.97 -57.78
C LEU A 350 12.29 11.56 -58.23
N ASN A 351 11.99 10.68 -57.27
CA ASN A 351 11.49 9.34 -57.53
C ASN A 351 9.94 9.26 -57.62
N GLY A 352 9.25 10.40 -57.65
CA GLY A 352 7.80 10.49 -57.82
C GLY A 352 6.98 10.03 -56.61
N ILE A 353 7.58 9.97 -55.41
CA ILE A 353 6.91 9.55 -54.18
C ILE A 353 6.74 10.72 -53.22
N SER A 354 5.52 10.88 -52.67
CA SER A 354 5.28 11.75 -51.52
C SER A 354 5.67 11.08 -50.20
N LEU A 355 6.03 11.87 -49.18
CA LEU A 355 6.34 11.36 -47.84
C LEU A 355 5.20 10.52 -47.25
N ASN A 356 3.95 10.88 -47.53
CA ASN A 356 2.78 10.11 -47.10
C ASN A 356 2.69 8.75 -47.79
N GLN A 357 2.95 8.67 -49.09
CA GLN A 357 3.00 7.39 -49.81
C GLN A 357 4.14 6.52 -49.29
N PHE A 358 5.32 7.10 -49.07
CA PHE A 358 6.47 6.39 -48.48
C PHE A 358 6.14 5.81 -47.10
N ALA A 359 5.58 6.63 -46.20
CA ALA A 359 5.18 6.20 -44.85
C ALA A 359 4.12 5.09 -44.91
N ASN A 360 3.13 5.23 -45.80
CA ASN A 360 2.07 4.24 -45.99
C ASN A 360 2.58 2.92 -46.57
N MET A 361 3.58 2.94 -47.47
CA MET A 361 4.24 1.74 -47.99
C MET A 361 5.06 1.07 -46.90
N LEU A 362 5.84 1.84 -46.14
CA LEU A 362 6.62 1.32 -45.01
C LEU A 362 5.73 0.70 -43.94
N GLN A 363 4.60 1.33 -43.60
CA GLN A 363 3.62 0.78 -42.68
C GLN A 363 3.02 -0.53 -43.19
N ALA A 364 2.62 -0.59 -44.47
CA ALA A 364 2.06 -1.81 -45.07
C ALA A 364 3.08 -2.96 -45.09
N THR A 365 4.34 -2.65 -45.35
CA THR A 365 5.40 -3.65 -45.37
C THR A 365 5.75 -4.11 -43.96
N LEU A 366 6.06 -3.20 -43.03
CA LEU A 366 6.60 -3.54 -41.70
C LEU A 366 5.54 -3.98 -40.69
N VAL A 367 4.51 -3.15 -40.49
CA VAL A 367 3.47 -3.37 -39.48
C VAL A 367 2.32 -4.19 -40.07
N GLY A 368 1.97 -3.91 -41.32
CA GLY A 368 0.80 -4.41 -42.02
C GLY A 368 -0.33 -3.39 -42.08
N ARG A 369 -1.30 -3.65 -42.95
CA ARG A 369 -2.58 -2.93 -42.99
C ARG A 369 -3.71 -3.85 -42.60
N GLU A 370 -4.62 -3.35 -41.80
CA GLU A 370 -5.88 -4.02 -41.50
C GLU A 370 -6.83 -3.77 -42.68
N THR A 371 -7.19 -4.82 -43.40
CA THR A 371 -7.96 -4.74 -44.66
C THR A 371 -9.42 -5.18 -44.49
N GLY A 372 -9.76 -5.73 -43.33
CA GLY A 372 -11.11 -6.14 -42.97
C GLY A 372 -11.12 -6.85 -41.62
N SER A 373 -12.23 -7.46 -41.26
CA SER A 373 -12.35 -8.35 -40.10
C SER A 373 -13.21 -9.55 -40.43
N VAL A 374 -13.00 -10.65 -39.69
CA VAL A 374 -13.88 -11.82 -39.69
C VAL A 374 -14.65 -11.81 -38.38
N THR A 375 -15.97 -11.91 -38.45
CA THR A 375 -16.79 -12.06 -37.26
C THR A 375 -16.87 -13.53 -36.87
N GLU A 376 -16.40 -13.86 -35.67
CA GLU A 376 -16.49 -15.19 -35.08
C GLU A 376 -17.33 -15.10 -33.80
N GLY A 377 -18.56 -15.62 -33.84
CA GLY A 377 -19.54 -15.45 -32.77
C GLY A 377 -19.90 -13.98 -32.55
N SER A 378 -19.56 -13.44 -31.39
CA SER A 378 -19.76 -12.03 -31.01
C SER A 378 -18.50 -11.16 -31.17
N GLU A 379 -17.38 -11.73 -31.59
CA GLU A 379 -16.10 -11.02 -31.71
C GLU A 379 -15.76 -10.72 -33.16
N SER A 380 -15.17 -9.55 -33.42
CA SER A 380 -14.69 -9.13 -34.73
C SER A 380 -13.17 -9.18 -34.75
N ILE A 381 -12.61 -10.14 -35.48
CA ILE A 381 -11.17 -10.42 -35.52
C ILE A 381 -10.57 -9.67 -36.74
N PRO A 382 -9.70 -8.67 -36.55
CA PRO A 382 -9.13 -7.91 -37.66
C PRO A 382 -8.17 -8.77 -38.50
N ILE A 383 -8.33 -8.74 -39.82
CA ILE A 383 -7.41 -9.35 -40.77
C ILE A 383 -6.33 -8.32 -41.12
N ARG A 384 -5.08 -8.64 -40.77
CA ARG A 384 -3.90 -7.83 -41.10
C ARG A 384 -3.09 -8.47 -42.21
N VAL A 385 -2.96 -7.76 -43.34
CA VAL A 385 -2.08 -8.13 -44.45
C VAL A 385 -0.72 -7.46 -44.25
N ARG A 386 0.35 -8.25 -44.29
CA ARG A 386 1.74 -7.78 -44.11
C ARG A 386 2.71 -8.67 -44.90
N VAL A 387 3.90 -8.14 -45.19
CA VAL A 387 4.98 -8.90 -45.85
C VAL A 387 5.56 -9.97 -44.91
N ALA A 388 6.10 -11.06 -45.47
CA ALA A 388 6.69 -12.16 -44.72
C ALA A 388 7.80 -11.71 -43.74
N ASN A 389 8.05 -12.51 -42.70
CA ASN A 389 8.96 -12.17 -41.60
C ASN A 389 10.45 -12.10 -42.03
N GLU A 390 10.88 -12.94 -42.97
CA GLU A 390 12.28 -13.09 -43.42
C GLU A 390 12.89 -11.78 -43.94
N GLU A 391 12.06 -10.93 -44.54
CA GLU A 391 12.42 -9.60 -45.06
C GLU A 391 12.41 -8.48 -44.01
N ARG A 392 11.98 -8.78 -42.76
CA ARG A 392 11.70 -7.76 -41.71
C ARG A 392 12.45 -7.96 -40.40
N GLU A 393 12.92 -9.16 -40.12
CA GLU A 393 13.52 -9.50 -38.82
C GLU A 393 14.94 -8.97 -38.64
N ASN A 394 15.63 -8.60 -39.73
CA ASN A 394 16.98 -8.08 -39.68
C ASN A 394 17.04 -6.58 -40.02
N LEU A 395 17.68 -5.80 -39.15
CA LEU A 395 17.92 -4.37 -39.36
C LEU A 395 18.70 -4.10 -40.66
N SER A 396 19.64 -4.98 -41.02
CA SER A 396 20.41 -4.83 -42.27
C SER A 396 19.54 -4.99 -43.52
N HIS A 397 18.39 -5.67 -43.41
CA HIS A 397 17.46 -5.86 -44.52
C HIS A 397 16.52 -4.64 -44.67
N LEU A 398 16.31 -3.84 -43.62
CA LEU A 398 15.47 -2.64 -43.70
C LEU A 398 16.00 -1.63 -44.73
N GLY A 399 17.31 -1.48 -44.88
CA GLY A 399 17.90 -0.62 -45.91
C GLY A 399 17.74 -1.17 -47.33
N ASN A 400 17.78 -2.49 -47.47
CA ASN A 400 17.62 -3.21 -48.73
C ASN A 400 16.16 -3.47 -49.12
N LEU A 401 15.22 -3.06 -48.26
CA LEU A 401 13.81 -3.27 -48.49
C LEU A 401 13.38 -2.52 -49.75
N ARG A 402 12.87 -3.26 -50.73
CA ARG A 402 12.40 -2.69 -51.99
C ARG A 402 10.97 -2.24 -51.88
N LEU A 403 10.75 -0.93 -51.94
CA LEU A 403 9.42 -0.36 -52.02
C LEU A 403 8.98 -0.29 -53.49
N PRO A 404 7.82 -0.84 -53.84
CA PRO A 404 7.31 -0.76 -55.20
C PRO A 404 6.84 0.67 -55.48
N ILE A 405 7.49 1.34 -56.43
CA ILE A 405 7.06 2.62 -56.98
C ILE A 405 6.28 2.33 -58.25
N THR A 406 4.99 2.64 -58.24
CA THR A 406 4.16 2.55 -59.45
C THR A 406 4.13 3.91 -60.13
N SER A 407 4.78 4.02 -61.28
CA SER A 407 4.55 5.09 -62.26
C SER A 407 3.54 4.60 -63.32
N GLU A 408 2.94 5.50 -64.09
CA GLU A 408 1.97 5.16 -65.15
C GLU A 408 2.51 4.16 -66.19
N VAL A 409 3.83 4.02 -66.29
CA VAL A 409 4.50 3.23 -67.34
C VAL A 409 5.28 2.02 -66.80
N TYR A 410 5.83 2.07 -65.58
CA TYR A 410 6.62 0.98 -64.99
C TYR A 410 6.42 0.88 -63.47
N THR A 411 6.51 -0.34 -62.93
CA THR A 411 6.69 -0.57 -61.49
C THR A 411 8.16 -0.88 -61.25
N THR A 412 8.86 0.00 -60.53
CA THR A 412 10.27 -0.21 -60.16
C THR A 412 10.40 -0.34 -58.64
N GLY A 413 11.29 -1.21 -58.18
CA GLY A 413 11.58 -1.38 -56.76
C GLY A 413 12.73 -0.47 -56.35
N VAL A 414 12.49 0.49 -55.47
CA VAL A 414 13.54 1.36 -54.91
C VAL A 414 13.85 0.95 -53.49
N ASN A 415 15.14 0.84 -53.17
CA ASN A 415 15.58 0.48 -51.83
C ASN A 415 15.29 1.63 -50.85
N VAL A 416 14.90 1.29 -49.62
CA VAL A 416 14.71 2.30 -48.57
C VAL A 416 15.97 3.14 -48.35
N SER A 417 17.16 2.54 -48.42
CA SER A 417 18.43 3.23 -48.21
C SER A 417 18.74 4.33 -49.22
N THR A 418 18.12 4.32 -50.41
CA THR A 418 18.30 5.39 -51.41
C THR A 418 17.38 6.57 -51.15
N LEU A 419 16.30 6.38 -50.39
CA LEU A 419 15.31 7.41 -50.07
C LEU A 419 15.45 7.93 -48.64
N ALA A 420 16.07 7.16 -47.75
CA ALA A 420 16.18 7.48 -46.34
C ALA A 420 17.48 6.97 -45.70
N GLU A 421 18.03 7.77 -44.79
CA GLU A 421 19.12 7.36 -43.91
C GLU A 421 18.55 6.66 -42.66
N LEU A 422 19.14 5.53 -42.27
CA LEU A 422 18.78 4.77 -41.09
C LEU A 422 19.63 5.22 -39.89
N GLU A 423 19.01 5.84 -38.89
CA GLU A 423 19.69 6.24 -37.65
C GLU A 423 19.15 5.43 -36.47
N LEU A 424 20.02 4.67 -35.81
CA LEU A 424 19.67 3.97 -34.57
C LEU A 424 19.82 4.95 -33.40
N THR A 425 18.71 5.42 -32.84
CA THR A 425 18.72 6.27 -31.64
C THR A 425 17.93 5.63 -30.52
N THR A 426 18.35 5.86 -29.28
CA THR A 426 17.57 5.43 -28.12
C THR A 426 16.37 6.34 -27.96
N SER A 427 15.16 5.78 -27.97
CA SER A 427 13.99 6.57 -27.59
C SER A 427 14.03 6.92 -26.11
N ARG A 428 13.22 7.90 -25.72
CA ARG A 428 12.89 8.10 -24.31
C ARG A 428 11.89 7.03 -23.89
N GLY A 429 11.96 6.58 -22.64
CA GLY A 429 10.95 5.72 -22.04
C GLY A 429 9.67 6.50 -21.77
N ALA A 430 8.75 5.90 -21.01
CA ALA A 430 7.53 6.58 -20.60
C ALA A 430 7.86 7.83 -19.76
N ILE A 431 7.18 8.95 -20.03
CA ILE A 431 7.32 10.17 -19.25
C ILE A 431 6.22 10.18 -18.19
N THR A 432 6.60 9.91 -16.94
CA THR A 432 5.69 9.97 -15.81
C THR A 432 5.37 11.42 -15.43
N ARG A 433 4.08 11.69 -15.16
CA ARG A 433 3.59 12.99 -14.72
C ARG A 433 2.67 12.84 -13.52
N ARG A 434 2.66 13.84 -12.65
CA ARG A 434 1.71 13.96 -11.54
C ARG A 434 1.26 15.41 -11.45
N ASN A 435 -0.06 15.63 -11.40
CA ASN A 435 -0.66 16.97 -11.41
C ASN A 435 -0.16 17.88 -12.54
N GLY A 436 0.10 17.29 -13.72
CA GLY A 436 0.63 18.01 -14.89
C GLY A 436 2.15 18.20 -14.91
N GLU A 437 2.83 18.02 -13.79
CA GLU A 437 4.29 18.16 -13.68
C GLU A 437 5.01 16.85 -14.00
N ARG A 438 6.19 16.95 -14.62
CA ARG A 438 7.07 15.80 -14.89
C ARG A 438 7.71 15.34 -13.58
N VAL A 439 7.65 14.04 -13.32
CA VAL A 439 8.15 13.43 -12.09
C VAL A 439 8.97 12.19 -12.43
N ASN A 440 10.11 12.01 -11.78
CA ASN A 440 10.82 10.72 -11.72
C ASN A 440 10.64 10.15 -10.32
N THR A 441 9.98 9.00 -10.22
CA THR A 441 9.79 8.31 -8.95
C THR A 441 10.88 7.27 -8.80
N ILE A 442 11.67 7.38 -7.74
CA ILE A 442 12.68 6.40 -7.35
C ILE A 442 12.04 5.49 -6.29
N GLU A 443 12.06 4.20 -6.56
CA GLU A 443 11.45 3.15 -5.76
C GLU A 443 12.56 2.31 -5.11
N GLY A 444 12.52 2.17 -3.79
CA GLY A 444 13.42 1.33 -3.01
C GLY A 444 12.68 0.15 -2.39
N TYR A 445 13.12 -1.06 -2.71
CA TYR A 445 12.65 -2.28 -2.09
C TYR A 445 13.63 -2.72 -1.02
N ILE A 446 13.08 -3.14 0.12
CA ILE A 446 13.85 -3.49 1.30
C ILE A 446 13.77 -4.99 1.57
N GLN A 447 14.74 -5.49 2.33
CA GLN A 447 14.74 -6.87 2.79
C GLN A 447 13.50 -7.14 3.65
N ALA A 448 12.88 -8.31 3.44
CA ALA A 448 11.72 -8.72 4.23
C ALA A 448 12.05 -8.75 5.73
N GLY A 449 11.18 -8.14 6.55
CA GLY A 449 11.35 -8.05 8.00
C GLY A 449 12.06 -6.78 8.49
N VAL A 450 12.65 -5.98 7.59
CA VAL A 450 13.20 -4.66 7.93
C VAL A 450 12.09 -3.62 7.84
N LEU A 451 12.04 -2.71 8.82
CA LEU A 451 11.05 -1.64 8.83
C LEU A 451 11.46 -0.52 7.86
N PRO A 452 10.53 -0.02 7.02
CA PRO A 452 10.83 1.06 6.07
C PRO A 452 11.38 2.32 6.76
N GLN A 453 10.90 2.67 7.96
CA GLN A 453 11.34 3.87 8.66
C GLN A 453 12.84 3.84 9.01
N THR A 454 13.39 2.66 9.34
CA THR A 454 14.82 2.49 9.62
C THR A 454 15.67 2.82 8.39
N VAL A 455 15.29 2.26 7.23
CA VAL A 455 15.98 2.51 5.96
C VAL A 455 15.81 3.97 5.52
N LEU A 456 14.62 4.55 5.71
CA LEU A 456 14.35 5.94 5.38
C LEU A 456 15.25 6.90 6.16
N ASN A 457 15.42 6.67 7.47
CA ASN A 457 16.29 7.50 8.32
C ASN A 457 17.75 7.44 7.86
N GLU A 458 18.27 6.25 7.56
CA GLU A 458 19.64 6.08 7.04
C GLU A 458 19.82 6.71 5.66
N PHE A 459 18.83 6.55 4.77
CA PHE A 459 18.84 7.14 3.45
C PHE A 459 18.81 8.67 3.52
N GLN A 460 17.98 9.25 4.40
CA GLN A 460 17.91 10.70 4.62
C GLN A 460 19.26 11.27 5.06
N GLN A 461 19.95 10.62 6.01
CA GLN A 461 21.29 11.04 6.45
C GLN A 461 22.31 11.03 5.31
N ARG A 462 22.24 10.03 4.41
CA ARG A 462 23.12 9.99 3.23
C ARG A 462 22.77 11.06 2.20
N LEU A 463 21.48 11.31 2.02
CA LEU A 463 20.98 12.31 1.07
C LEU A 463 21.35 13.74 1.47
N GLU A 464 21.51 14.04 2.76
CA GLU A 464 21.97 15.37 3.24
C GLU A 464 23.32 15.81 2.63
N SER A 465 24.17 14.85 2.26
CA SER A 465 25.46 15.13 1.62
C SER A 465 25.37 15.43 0.11
N TYR A 466 24.21 15.19 -0.51
CA TYR A 466 24.02 15.35 -1.95
C TYR A 466 23.56 16.77 -2.31
N THR A 467 24.30 17.43 -3.20
CA THR A 467 23.98 18.79 -3.66
C THR A 467 23.13 18.76 -4.93
N LEU A 468 21.94 19.38 -4.89
CA LEU A 468 21.05 19.43 -6.04
C LEU A 468 21.56 20.35 -7.15
N PRO A 469 21.64 19.86 -8.41
CA PRO A 469 21.92 20.73 -9.54
C PRO A 469 20.63 21.49 -9.95
N ARG A 470 20.60 22.79 -9.63
CA ARG A 470 19.60 23.83 -9.98
C ARG A 470 18.42 24.04 -9.03
N ALA A 471 17.98 25.31 -8.97
CA ALA A 471 16.92 25.84 -8.09
C ALA A 471 15.49 25.33 -8.38
N THR A 472 15.21 24.83 -9.58
CA THR A 472 13.84 24.45 -10.01
C THR A 472 13.50 22.97 -9.77
N THR A 473 14.33 22.24 -9.02
CA THR A 473 14.11 20.82 -8.70
C THR A 473 13.69 20.68 -7.24
N SER A 474 12.57 19.99 -7.00
CA SER A 474 12.14 19.60 -5.66
C SER A 474 12.18 18.07 -5.51
N ILE A 475 12.51 17.63 -4.30
CA ILE A 475 12.55 16.21 -3.95
C ILE A 475 11.59 15.98 -2.79
N LEU A 476 10.64 15.06 -2.98
CA LEU A 476 9.75 14.56 -1.95
C LEU A 476 10.24 13.19 -1.50
N VAL A 477 10.75 13.10 -0.28
CA VAL A 477 11.24 11.86 0.35
C VAL A 477 10.17 11.38 1.31
N GLY A 478 9.70 10.14 1.19
CA GLY A 478 8.79 9.58 2.18
C GLY A 478 8.66 8.07 2.10
N ASN A 479 8.11 7.49 3.16
CA ASN A 479 7.41 6.22 3.01
C ASN A 479 5.98 6.58 2.58
N PRO A 480 5.39 5.91 1.57
CA PRO A 480 4.00 6.14 1.15
C PRO A 480 2.95 6.05 2.27
N LEU A 481 3.29 5.46 3.42
CA LEU A 481 2.44 5.34 4.60
C LEU A 481 2.74 6.34 5.73
N SER A 482 3.77 7.20 5.59
CA SER A 482 4.17 8.18 6.61
C SER A 482 4.43 9.58 6.04
N ALA A 483 4.75 10.56 6.91
CA ALA A 483 4.93 11.97 6.54
C ALA A 483 5.98 12.17 5.43
N ILE A 484 5.67 13.07 4.48
CA ILE A 484 6.54 13.42 3.36
C ILE A 484 7.49 14.54 3.80
N ALA A 485 8.80 14.31 3.71
CA ALA A 485 9.81 15.36 3.83
C ALA A 485 10.03 16.01 2.46
N VAL A 486 9.99 17.34 2.42
CA VAL A 486 10.21 18.14 1.21
C VAL A 486 11.59 18.76 1.25
N TRP A 487 12.34 18.55 0.18
CA TRP A 487 13.66 19.11 -0.04
C TRP A 487 13.63 20.10 -1.21
N HIS A 488 14.03 21.34 -0.94
CA HIS A 488 14.17 22.39 -1.95
C HIS A 488 15.63 22.85 -2.03
N CYS A 489 16.05 23.27 -3.23
CA CYS A 489 17.41 23.76 -3.50
C CYS A 489 17.85 24.97 -2.62
N SER A 490 16.95 25.64 -1.89
CA SER A 490 17.28 26.83 -1.08
C SER A 490 17.20 26.66 0.45
N SER A 491 16.84 25.51 1.03
CA SER A 491 16.86 25.33 2.50
C SER A 491 16.78 23.88 2.98
N ARG A 492 17.28 23.65 4.22
CA ARG A 492 17.21 22.40 4.99
C ARG A 492 15.80 21.77 5.00
N ILE A 493 15.79 20.45 5.18
CA ILE A 493 14.62 19.56 5.31
C ILE A 493 13.40 20.29 5.90
N SER A 494 12.36 20.46 5.08
CA SER A 494 11.05 20.93 5.51
C SER A 494 10.14 19.71 5.63
N LEU A 495 9.85 19.25 6.85
CA LEU A 495 8.79 18.27 7.10
C LEU A 495 7.46 18.98 6.86
N SER A 496 6.76 18.62 5.78
CA SER A 496 5.45 19.20 5.50
C SER A 496 4.41 18.08 5.39
N TRP A 497 3.38 18.19 6.20
CA TRP A 497 2.25 17.29 6.24
C TRP A 497 1.33 17.57 5.04
N TRP A 498 1.63 16.98 3.89
CA TRP A 498 0.68 16.93 2.78
C TRP A 498 -0.08 15.60 2.87
N PHE A 499 -1.24 15.65 3.52
CA PHE A 499 -2.27 14.60 3.44
C PHE A 499 -3.22 14.90 2.27
#